data_AF-A0A6C0JIX2-F1
#
_entry.id   AF-A0A6C0JIX2-F1
#
_cell.length_a   1.000
_cell.length_b   1.000
_cell.length_c   1.000
_cell.angle_alpha   90.00
_cell.angle_beta   90.00
_cell.angle_gamma   90.00
#
_symmetry.space_group_name_H-M   'P 1'
#
loop_
_entity.id
_entity.type
_entity.pdbx_description
1 polymer ?
#
loop_
_entity_poly.entity_id
_entity_poly.type
_entity_poly.pdbx_seq_one_letter_code
_entity_poly.pdbx_strand_id
1 'polypeptide(L)'
;MLSTLFFSAKLLFGVFAASTASAYFLCFYNDIPFFNPSYSRYRTINRIEKLVKISVKMLGNFSMIYAIVLNRKIDLCPHSVDKTIYNVAAYSMIAEFVYYLYHRMMHMQQEVYPCDTFYVTEIDGLLLLGTLSSPILFLDLTHYEFAFCLYFYLTATYISHSSTNHSMHHKLLFYNFCLLNPIYDILSRTYRQ
;
A
#
# COMPACT_ATOMS: atom_id res chain seq x y z
N MET A 1 -0.26 26.20 4.31
CA MET A 1 0.58 25.09 4.82
C MET A 1 -0.13 24.28 5.88
N LEU A 2 -0.59 24.88 6.99
CA LEU A 2 -1.33 24.15 8.03
C LEU A 2 -2.61 23.46 7.51
N SER A 3 -3.38 24.14 6.65
CA SER A 3 -4.56 23.57 5.99
C SER A 3 -4.21 22.34 5.13
N THR A 4 -3.12 22.41 4.36
CA THR A 4 -2.61 21.32 3.53
C THR A 4 -2.18 20.11 4.37
N LEU A 5 -1.48 20.34 5.50
CA LEU A 5 -1.08 19.28 6.42
C LEU A 5 -2.29 18.60 7.08
N PHE A 6 -3.30 19.39 7.47
CA PHE A 6 -4.51 18.84 8.04
C PHE A 6 -5.31 18.03 7.01
N PHE A 7 -5.37 18.51 5.77
CA PHE A 7 -5.99 17.79 4.67
C PHE A 7 -5.25 16.48 4.36
N SER A 8 -3.92 16.50 4.25
CA SER A 8 -3.13 15.30 3.99
C SER A 8 -3.28 14.25 5.10
N ALA A 9 -3.35 14.70 6.35
CA ALA A 9 -3.56 13.81 7.48
C ALA A 9 -4.93 13.15 7.44
N LYS A 10 -5.99 13.93 7.16
CA LYS A 10 -7.35 13.41 6.97
C LYS A 10 -7.45 12.42 5.81
N LEU A 11 -6.83 12.76 4.68
CA LEU A 11 -6.80 11.91 3.49
C LEU A 11 -6.17 10.56 3.82
N LEU A 12 -4.93 10.57 4.36
CA LEU A 12 -4.21 9.34 4.64
C LEU A 12 -4.89 8.52 5.73
N PHE A 13 -5.31 9.15 6.83
CA PHE A 13 -5.98 8.44 7.92
C PHE A 13 -7.32 7.85 7.47
N GLY A 14 -8.12 8.60 6.71
CA GLY A 14 -9.39 8.13 6.16
C GLY A 14 -9.19 6.94 5.21
N VAL A 15 -8.25 7.05 4.28
CA VAL A 15 -7.94 5.97 3.32
C VAL A 15 -7.38 4.74 4.02
N PHE A 16 -6.47 4.90 4.99
CA PHE A 16 -5.91 3.80 5.76
C PHE A 16 -6.96 3.11 6.63
N ALA A 17 -7.82 3.87 7.33
CA ALA A 17 -8.90 3.31 8.13
C ALA A 17 -9.92 2.57 7.25
N ALA A 18 -10.33 3.16 6.13
CA ALA A 18 -11.28 2.55 5.20
C ALA A 18 -10.72 1.25 4.59
N SER A 19 -9.46 1.23 4.17
CA SER A 19 -8.81 0.05 3.61
C SER A 19 -8.63 -1.06 4.66
N THR A 20 -8.18 -0.71 5.87
CA THR A 20 -8.07 -1.66 6.99
C THR A 20 -9.42 -2.28 7.33
N ALA A 21 -10.47 -1.47 7.46
CA ALA A 21 -11.82 -1.95 7.75
C ALA A 21 -12.34 -2.85 6.63
N SER A 22 -12.16 -2.44 5.37
CA SER A 22 -12.59 -3.22 4.21
C SER A 22 -11.90 -4.59 4.18
N ALA A 23 -10.58 -4.62 4.36
CA ALA A 23 -9.82 -5.85 4.40
C ALA A 23 -10.20 -6.74 5.59
N TYR A 24 -10.44 -6.16 6.77
CA TYR A 24 -10.92 -6.89 7.94
C TYR A 24 -12.26 -7.58 7.67
N PHE A 25 -13.25 -6.84 7.15
CA PHE A 25 -14.56 -7.42 6.85
C PHE A 25 -14.50 -8.49 5.75
N LEU A 26 -13.67 -8.29 4.73
CA LEU A 26 -13.44 -9.30 3.69
C LEU A 26 -12.80 -10.57 4.28
N CYS A 27 -11.79 -10.43 5.14
CA CYS A 27 -11.19 -11.59 5.79
C CYS A 27 -12.20 -12.29 6.72
N PHE A 28 -12.96 -11.54 7.51
CA PHE A 28 -14.00 -12.07 8.39
C PHE A 28 -15.07 -12.84 7.62
N TYR A 29 -15.55 -12.30 6.51
CA TYR A 29 -16.57 -12.96 5.68
C TYR A 29 -16.09 -14.27 5.04
N ASN A 30 -14.78 -14.40 4.79
CA ASN A 30 -14.16 -15.57 4.17
C ASN A 30 -13.49 -16.51 5.20
N ASP A 31 -13.74 -16.34 6.50
CA ASP A 31 -13.11 -17.12 7.58
C ASP A 31 -11.57 -17.10 7.56
N ILE A 32 -10.97 -16.01 7.08
CA ILE A 32 -9.51 -15.81 7.03
C ILE A 32 -9.05 -15.03 8.27
N PRO A 33 -8.05 -15.52 9.03
CA PRO A 33 -7.55 -14.79 10.19
C PRO A 33 -6.83 -13.51 9.75
N PHE A 34 -7.42 -12.36 10.09
CA PHE A 34 -6.82 -11.05 9.84
C PHE A 34 -5.57 -10.79 10.70
N PHE A 35 -5.62 -11.27 11.95
CA PHE A 35 -4.50 -11.30 12.88
C PHE A 35 -3.94 -12.72 12.95
N ASN A 36 -2.64 -12.84 13.18
CA ASN A 36 -2.01 -14.15 13.36
C ASN A 36 -2.62 -14.90 14.57
N PRO A 37 -3.26 -16.06 14.37
CA PRO A 37 -3.96 -16.78 15.44
C PRO A 37 -2.98 -17.40 16.45
N SER A 38 -1.69 -17.51 16.13
CA SER A 38 -0.65 -18.00 17.04
C SER A 38 -0.19 -16.96 18.07
N TYR A 39 -0.59 -15.70 17.93
CA TYR A 39 -0.16 -14.64 18.84
C TYR A 39 -0.92 -14.67 20.15
N SER A 40 -0.19 -14.58 21.27
CA SER A 40 -0.80 -14.28 22.56
C SER A 40 -1.36 -12.85 22.58
N ARG A 41 -2.35 -12.60 23.44
CA ARG A 41 -2.93 -11.26 23.61
C ARG A 41 -1.87 -10.18 23.86
N TYR A 42 -0.86 -10.50 24.69
CA TYR A 42 0.26 -9.59 24.96
C TYR A 42 1.07 -9.28 23.70
N ARG A 43 1.39 -10.30 22.89
CA ARG A 43 2.10 -10.12 21.63
C ARG A 43 1.29 -9.29 20.65
N THR A 44 -0.02 -9.50 20.56
CA THR A 44 -0.93 -8.71 19.71
C THR A 44 -0.96 -7.23 20.12
N ILE A 45 -1.03 -6.93 21.42
CA ILE A 45 -1.01 -5.54 21.91
C ILE A 45 0.31 -4.85 21.58
N ASN A 46 1.44 -5.48 21.92
CA ASN A 46 2.77 -4.93 21.61
C ASN A 46 2.98 -4.69 20.10
N ARG A 47 2.42 -5.59 19.28
CA ARG A 47 2.39 -5.44 17.84
C ARG A 47 1.59 -4.18 17.49
N ILE A 48 0.32 -4.08 17.89
CA ILE A 48 -0.53 -2.92 17.58
C ILE A 48 0.15 -1.60 18.00
N GLU A 49 0.78 -1.54 19.17
CA GLU A 49 1.53 -0.36 19.62
C GLU A 49 2.69 0.00 18.67
N LYS A 50 3.44 -1.01 18.20
CA LYS A 50 4.51 -0.80 17.22
C LYS A 50 3.96 -0.30 15.89
N LEU A 51 2.86 -0.88 15.41
CA LEU A 51 2.18 -0.45 14.20
C LEU A 51 1.74 1.01 14.31
N VAL A 52 1.09 1.40 15.41
CA VAL A 52 0.68 2.79 15.66
C VAL A 52 1.88 3.74 15.60
N LYS A 53 3.00 3.39 16.23
CA LYS A 53 4.23 4.20 16.19
C LYS A 53 4.77 4.37 14.77
N ILE A 54 4.82 3.30 13.98
CA ILE A 54 5.27 3.34 12.58
C ILE A 54 4.29 4.17 11.74
N SER A 55 2.99 3.94 11.87
CA SER A 55 1.95 4.67 11.14
C SER A 55 1.99 6.17 11.43
N VAL A 56 2.22 6.59 12.68
CA VAL A 56 2.38 8.02 13.02
C VAL A 56 3.59 8.63 12.32
N LYS A 57 4.73 7.93 12.27
CA LYS A 57 5.91 8.40 11.54
C LYS A 57 5.65 8.49 10.04
N MET A 58 5.05 7.45 9.45
CA MET A 58 4.68 7.44 8.03
C MET A 58 3.69 8.56 7.69
N LEU A 59 2.72 8.83 8.56
CA LEU A 59 1.78 9.94 8.42
C LEU A 59 2.49 11.29 8.42
N GLY A 60 3.48 11.48 9.30
CA GLY A 60 4.31 12.69 9.33
C GLY A 60 5.09 12.87 8.03
N ASN A 61 5.78 11.82 7.57
CA ASN A 61 6.55 11.84 6.32
C ASN A 61 5.66 12.08 5.10
N PHE A 62 4.52 11.39 5.02
CA PHE A 62 3.55 11.59 3.95
C PHE A 62 2.99 13.01 3.97
N SER A 63 2.59 13.53 5.13
CA SER A 63 2.03 14.88 5.22
C SER A 63 3.03 15.94 4.77
N MET A 64 4.31 15.75 5.09
CA MET A 64 5.39 16.63 4.62
C MET A 64 5.60 16.52 3.10
N ILE A 65 5.75 15.30 2.57
CA ILE A 65 5.89 15.04 1.12
C ILE A 65 4.67 15.59 0.37
N TYR A 66 3.48 15.40 0.92
CA TYR A 66 2.24 15.88 0.37
C TYR A 66 2.20 17.41 0.31
N ALA A 67 2.51 18.07 1.41
CA ALA A 67 2.47 19.52 1.49
C ALA A 67 3.49 20.21 0.57
N ILE A 68 4.66 19.59 0.38
CA ILE A 68 5.75 20.17 -0.41
C ILE A 68 5.63 19.82 -1.90
N VAL A 69 5.31 18.56 -2.21
CA VAL A 69 5.38 18.01 -3.57
C VAL A 69 3.99 17.68 -4.10
N LEU A 70 3.28 16.74 -3.46
CA LEU A 70 2.08 16.12 -4.05
C LEU A 70 0.95 17.14 -4.26
N ASN A 71 0.70 18.02 -3.29
CA ASN A 71 -0.37 19.02 -3.38
C ASN A 71 -0.18 20.03 -4.52
N ARG A 72 1.05 20.19 -5.03
CA ARG A 72 1.33 21.07 -6.18
C ARG A 72 1.12 20.36 -7.53
N LYS A 73 1.02 19.04 -7.51
CA LYS A 73 0.87 18.17 -8.69
C LYS A 73 -0.54 17.57 -8.81
N ILE A 74 -1.33 17.60 -7.75
CA ILE A 74 -2.76 17.25 -7.83
C ILE A 74 -3.48 18.25 -8.73
N ASP A 75 -4.23 17.73 -9.70
CA ASP A 75 -5.15 18.52 -10.50
C ASP A 75 -6.39 18.87 -9.66
N LEU A 76 -6.79 20.14 -9.74
CA LEU A 76 -7.97 20.68 -9.07
C LEU A 76 -9.22 20.58 -9.95
N CYS A 77 -9.04 20.39 -11.26
CA CYS A 77 -10.13 20.24 -12.20
C CYS A 77 -10.69 18.81 -12.16
N PRO A 78 -12.02 18.64 -12.19
CA PRO A 78 -12.60 17.32 -12.35
C PRO A 78 -12.24 16.74 -13.72
N HIS A 79 -11.91 15.46 -13.76
CA HIS A 79 -11.66 14.73 -15.00
C HIS A 79 -12.94 14.11 -15.56
N SER A 80 -12.93 13.83 -16.86
CA SER A 80 -13.92 12.94 -17.47
C SER A 80 -13.73 11.51 -16.99
N VAL A 81 -14.77 10.69 -17.08
CA VAL A 81 -14.73 9.26 -16.72
C VAL A 81 -13.61 8.53 -17.46
N ASP A 82 -13.45 8.78 -18.77
CA ASP A 82 -12.41 8.13 -19.58
C ASP A 82 -11.00 8.48 -19.09
N LYS A 83 -10.77 9.76 -18.76
CA LYS A 83 -9.50 10.22 -18.20
C LYS A 83 -9.25 9.60 -16.82
N THR A 84 -10.28 9.48 -15.98
CA THR A 84 -10.18 8.80 -14.69
C THR A 84 -9.82 7.32 -14.84
N ILE A 85 -10.47 6.59 -15.76
CA ILE A 85 -10.15 5.18 -16.03
C ILE A 85 -8.69 5.05 -16.49
N TYR A 86 -8.27 5.89 -17.45
CA TYR A 86 -6.89 5.93 -17.92
C TYR A 86 -5.90 6.19 -16.77
N ASN A 87 -6.18 7.20 -15.94
CA ASN A 87 -5.33 7.57 -14.82
C ASN A 87 -5.21 6.45 -13.79
N VAL A 88 -6.31 5.77 -13.45
CA VAL A 88 -6.29 4.63 -12.51
C VAL A 88 -5.49 3.45 -13.08
N ALA A 89 -5.68 3.13 -14.37
CA ALA A 89 -4.92 2.07 -15.03
C ALA A 89 -3.42 2.40 -15.10
N ALA A 90 -3.07 3.63 -15.50
CA ALA A 90 -1.70 4.10 -15.56
C ALA A 90 -1.06 4.17 -14.17
N TYR A 91 -1.81 4.61 -13.15
CA TYR A 91 -1.37 4.60 -11.76
C TYR A 91 -0.97 3.19 -11.36
N SER A 92 -1.82 2.20 -11.67
CA SER A 92 -1.57 0.81 -11.33
C SER A 92 -0.27 0.30 -11.97
N MET A 93 -0.05 0.58 -13.25
CA MET A 93 1.18 0.19 -13.95
C MET A 93 2.43 0.82 -13.32
N ILE A 94 2.41 2.13 -13.05
CA ILE A 94 3.57 2.85 -12.48
C ILE A 94 3.85 2.38 -11.05
N ALA A 95 2.81 2.27 -10.21
CA ALA A 95 2.95 1.82 -8.84
C ALA A 95 3.52 0.39 -8.78
N GLU A 96 3.02 -0.53 -9.60
CA GLU A 96 3.56 -1.90 -9.69
C GLU A 96 5.00 -1.94 -10.17
N PHE A 97 5.37 -1.08 -11.13
CA PHE A 97 6.75 -1.04 -11.62
C PHE A 97 7.72 -0.60 -10.52
N VAL A 98 7.39 0.50 -9.83
CA VAL A 98 8.23 1.01 -8.75
C VAL A 98 8.25 0.02 -7.59
N TYR A 99 7.12 -0.62 -7.28
CA TYR A 99 7.02 -1.68 -6.28
C TYR A 99 7.96 -2.84 -6.61
N TYR A 100 7.84 -3.36 -7.83
CA TYR A 100 8.65 -4.46 -8.35
C TYR A 100 10.16 -4.18 -8.19
N LEU A 101 10.61 -2.98 -8.58
CA LEU A 101 12.02 -2.60 -8.49
C LEU A 101 12.52 -2.60 -7.06
N TYR A 102 11.84 -1.91 -6.14
CA TYR A 102 12.33 -1.83 -4.77
C TYR A 102 12.20 -3.18 -4.06
N HIS A 103 11.11 -3.90 -4.28
CA HIS A 103 10.86 -5.15 -3.60
C HIS A 103 11.94 -6.17 -3.98
N ARG A 104 12.24 -6.27 -5.28
CA ARG A 104 13.35 -7.08 -5.79
C ARG A 104 14.71 -6.72 -5.18
N MET A 105 14.95 -5.45 -4.84
CA MET A 105 16.21 -5.00 -4.23
C MET A 105 16.29 -5.29 -2.72
N MET A 106 15.16 -5.23 -2.01
CA MET A 106 15.11 -5.19 -0.54
C MET A 106 14.52 -6.47 0.08
N HIS A 107 14.42 -7.54 -0.70
CA HIS A 107 13.71 -8.74 -0.32
C HIS A 107 14.06 -9.28 1.07
N MET A 108 13.07 -9.37 1.96
CA MET A 108 13.21 -9.96 3.28
C MET A 108 12.17 -11.06 3.50
N GLN A 109 12.61 -12.18 4.08
CA GLN A 109 11.72 -13.27 4.45
C GLN A 109 10.88 -12.86 5.66
N GLN A 110 9.56 -12.82 5.49
CA GLN A 110 8.63 -12.58 6.59
C GLN A 110 7.43 -13.51 6.44
N GLU A 111 7.00 -14.12 7.54
CA GLU A 111 5.65 -14.69 7.62
C GLU A 111 4.70 -13.54 7.91
N VAL A 112 3.73 -13.34 7.04
CA VAL A 112 2.90 -12.14 7.07
C VAL A 112 1.44 -12.54 6.95
N TYR A 113 0.68 -12.22 7.99
CA TYR A 113 -0.78 -12.17 7.98
C TYR A 113 -1.22 -10.76 7.53
N PRO A 114 -2.49 -10.56 7.13
CA PRO A 114 -2.98 -9.25 6.66
C PRO A 114 -2.60 -8.09 7.57
N CYS A 115 -2.85 -8.17 8.88
CA CYS A 115 -2.47 -7.12 9.81
C CYS A 115 -0.94 -6.99 9.97
N ASP A 116 -0.21 -8.10 9.80
CA ASP A 116 1.24 -8.14 9.93
C ASP A 116 1.97 -7.47 8.73
N THR A 117 1.26 -7.21 7.62
CA THR A 117 1.80 -6.60 6.38
C THR A 117 2.48 -5.26 6.58
N PHE A 118 2.07 -4.51 7.62
CA PHE A 118 2.64 -3.20 7.92
C PHE A 118 3.73 -3.25 9.00
N TYR A 119 4.14 -4.45 9.45
CA TYR A 119 5.28 -4.64 10.34
C TYR A 119 6.59 -4.76 9.59
N VAL A 120 6.76 -3.85 8.64
CA VAL A 120 7.99 -3.71 7.89
C VAL A 120 8.92 -2.74 8.60
N THR A 121 10.18 -2.67 8.17
CA THR A 121 11.12 -1.71 8.73
C THR A 121 10.69 -0.27 8.37
N GLU A 122 11.23 0.73 9.07
CA GLU A 122 10.94 2.13 8.72
C GLU A 122 11.33 2.46 7.28
N ILE A 123 12.38 1.81 6.76
CA ILE A 123 12.83 1.94 5.38
C ILE A 123 11.80 1.38 4.41
N ASP A 124 11.27 0.18 4.66
CA ASP A 124 10.24 -0.43 3.82
C ASP A 124 8.97 0.41 3.81
N GLY A 125 8.57 0.98 4.96
CA GLY A 125 7.44 1.90 5.04
C GLY A 125 7.65 3.15 4.18
N LEU A 126 8.85 3.72 4.19
CA LEU A 126 9.21 4.85 3.33
C LEU A 126 9.22 4.48 1.84
N LEU A 127 9.74 3.31 1.47
CA LEU A 127 9.76 2.83 0.09
C LEU A 127 8.36 2.53 -0.43
N LEU A 128 7.50 1.90 0.39
CA LEU A 128 6.10 1.69 0.05
C LEU A 128 5.37 3.03 -0.13
N LEU A 129 5.60 3.99 0.77
CA LEU A 129 5.03 5.33 0.64
C LEU A 129 5.48 6.03 -0.65
N GLY A 130 6.78 5.94 -0.95
CA GLY A 130 7.36 6.46 -2.18
C GLY A 130 6.73 5.82 -3.42
N THR A 131 6.57 4.50 -3.40
CA THR A 131 5.93 3.72 -4.47
C THR A 131 4.51 4.19 -4.73
N LEU A 132 3.69 4.26 -3.69
CA LEU A 132 2.29 4.68 -3.79
C LEU A 132 2.13 6.17 -4.13
N SER A 133 3.13 7.00 -3.83
CA SER A 133 3.10 8.43 -4.15
C SER A 133 3.69 8.74 -5.53
N SER A 134 4.58 7.88 -6.05
CA SER A 134 5.33 8.14 -7.30
C SER A 134 4.48 8.37 -8.55
N PRO A 135 3.29 7.75 -8.74
CA PRO A 135 2.50 7.98 -9.95
C PRO A 135 2.08 9.43 -10.15
N ILE A 136 1.95 10.23 -9.07
CA ILE A 136 1.61 11.65 -9.19
C ILE A 136 2.66 12.47 -9.94
N LEU A 137 3.89 11.96 -10.01
CA LEU A 137 4.97 12.65 -10.71
C LEU A 137 4.80 12.57 -12.23
N PHE A 138 3.98 11.63 -12.70
CA PHE A 138 3.79 11.29 -14.12
C PHE A 138 2.34 11.47 -14.59
N LEU A 139 1.39 11.52 -13.66
CA LEU A 139 -0.04 11.60 -13.93
C LEU A 139 -0.65 12.82 -13.26
N ASP A 140 -1.44 13.56 -14.02
CA ASP A 140 -2.34 14.57 -13.48
C ASP A 140 -3.49 13.84 -12.81
N LEU A 141 -3.46 13.73 -11.48
CA LEU A 141 -4.46 13.04 -10.67
C LEU A 141 -5.28 14.04 -9.89
N THR A 142 -6.58 13.83 -9.82
CA THR A 142 -7.39 14.53 -8.81
C THR A 142 -7.17 13.94 -7.42
N HIS A 143 -7.54 14.69 -6.38
CA HIS A 143 -7.57 14.18 -5.00
C HIS A 143 -8.37 12.87 -4.89
N TYR A 144 -9.49 12.77 -5.61
CA TYR A 144 -10.36 11.61 -5.59
C TYR A 144 -9.69 10.39 -6.21
N GLU A 145 -9.11 10.54 -7.42
CA GLU A 145 -8.40 9.46 -8.11
C GLU A 145 -7.23 8.95 -7.27
N PHE A 146 -6.46 9.86 -6.67
CA PHE A 146 -5.35 9.48 -5.80
C PHE A 146 -5.82 8.75 -4.54
N ALA A 147 -6.87 9.25 -3.86
CA ALA A 147 -7.46 8.61 -2.70
C ALA A 147 -7.99 7.20 -3.03
N PHE A 148 -8.68 7.07 -4.16
CA PHE A 148 -9.24 5.82 -4.65
C PHE A 148 -8.13 4.78 -4.93
N CYS A 149 -7.08 5.20 -5.64
CA CYS A 149 -5.94 4.32 -5.93
C CYS A 149 -5.24 3.88 -4.65
N LEU A 150 -4.97 4.79 -3.71
CA LEU A 150 -4.39 4.45 -2.41
C LEU A 150 -5.27 3.47 -1.62
N TYR A 151 -6.59 3.70 -1.58
CA TYR A 151 -7.54 2.81 -0.92
C TYR A 151 -7.49 1.41 -1.52
N PHE A 152 -7.54 1.31 -2.86
CA PHE A 152 -7.51 0.03 -3.55
C PHE A 152 -6.20 -0.72 -3.28
N TYR A 153 -5.06 -0.04 -3.43
CA TYR A 153 -3.74 -0.65 -3.22
C TYR A 153 -3.53 -1.11 -1.78
N LEU A 154 -3.90 -0.30 -0.79
CA LEU A 154 -3.78 -0.71 0.61
C LEU A 154 -4.70 -1.89 0.94
N THR A 155 -5.96 -1.85 0.48
CA THR A 155 -6.92 -2.93 0.71
C THR A 155 -6.43 -4.24 0.08
N ALA A 156 -5.98 -4.18 -1.16
CA ALA A 156 -5.49 -5.34 -1.88
C ALA A 156 -4.14 -5.85 -1.30
N THR A 157 -3.31 -4.96 -0.75
CA THR A 157 -2.12 -5.32 0.03
C THR A 157 -2.48 -6.14 1.27
N TYR A 158 -3.48 -5.71 2.06
CA TYR A 158 -3.94 -6.52 3.20
C TYR A 158 -4.42 -7.90 2.75
N ILE A 159 -5.18 -7.97 1.65
CA ILE A 159 -5.80 -9.20 1.17
C ILE A 159 -4.76 -10.14 0.53
N SER A 160 -3.75 -9.63 -0.18
CA SER A 160 -2.73 -10.48 -0.81
C SER A 160 -1.98 -11.31 0.22
N HIS A 161 -1.71 -10.74 1.40
CA HIS A 161 -1.09 -11.40 2.55
C HIS A 161 -2.06 -12.30 3.34
N SER A 162 -3.33 -12.36 2.94
CA SER A 162 -4.31 -13.34 3.44
C SER A 162 -4.29 -14.63 2.62
N SER A 163 -3.67 -14.61 1.42
CA SER A 163 -3.70 -15.71 0.45
C SER A 163 -2.47 -16.62 0.51
N THR A 164 -2.67 -17.89 0.18
CA THR A 164 -1.61 -18.90 0.05
C THR A 164 -0.58 -18.57 -1.04
N ASN A 165 -0.95 -17.78 -2.06
CA ASN A 165 -0.04 -17.42 -3.16
C ASN A 165 1.08 -16.49 -2.69
N HIS A 166 0.80 -15.55 -1.78
CA HIS A 166 1.85 -14.70 -1.21
C HIS A 166 2.72 -15.48 -0.22
N SER A 167 2.20 -16.54 0.39
CA SER A 167 3.03 -17.47 1.18
C SER A 167 4.08 -18.19 0.30
N MET A 168 3.79 -18.46 -0.98
CA MET A 168 4.77 -19.04 -1.91
C MET A 168 5.85 -18.05 -2.30
N HIS A 169 5.49 -16.77 -2.46
CA HIS A 169 6.44 -15.68 -2.67
C HIS A 169 7.46 -15.57 -1.53
N HIS A 170 6.99 -15.51 -0.27
CA HIS A 170 7.89 -15.48 0.89
C HIS A 170 8.72 -16.77 1.07
N LYS A 171 8.27 -17.90 0.52
CA LYS A 171 9.03 -19.16 0.52
C LYS A 171 10.12 -19.20 -0.54
N LEU A 172 9.90 -18.62 -1.72
CA LEU A 172 10.79 -18.77 -2.87
C LEU A 172 11.75 -17.58 -3.07
N LEU A 173 11.57 -16.47 -2.34
CA LEU A 173 12.44 -15.28 -2.20
C LEU A 173 12.88 -14.55 -3.49
N PHE A 174 12.70 -15.14 -4.65
CA PHE A 174 13.22 -14.68 -5.94
C PHE A 174 12.14 -14.59 -7.03
N TYR A 175 10.86 -14.69 -6.65
CA TYR A 175 9.74 -14.76 -7.57
C TYR A 175 8.54 -13.99 -7.03
N ASN A 176 7.64 -13.52 -7.89
CA ASN A 176 6.39 -12.82 -7.55
C ASN A 176 6.60 -11.50 -6.80
N PHE A 177 7.48 -10.64 -7.29
CA PHE A 177 7.83 -9.35 -6.68
C PHE A 177 6.74 -8.28 -6.79
N CYS A 178 5.81 -8.39 -7.74
CA CYS A 178 4.68 -7.47 -7.88
C CYS A 178 3.71 -7.58 -6.71
N LEU A 179 3.01 -6.48 -6.41
CA LEU A 179 2.09 -6.41 -5.29
C LEU A 179 0.75 -7.04 -5.63
N LEU A 180 0.13 -6.59 -6.73
CA LEU A 180 -1.21 -7.03 -7.17
C LEU A 180 -1.19 -7.64 -8.57
N ASN A 181 -0.49 -6.97 -9.50
CA ASN A 181 -0.51 -7.36 -10.90
C ASN A 181 0.86 -7.92 -11.34
N PRO A 182 0.96 -9.21 -11.71
CA PRO A 182 2.24 -9.86 -12.00
C PRO A 182 2.84 -9.47 -13.37
N ILE A 183 2.43 -8.37 -14.00
CA ILE A 183 2.94 -7.96 -15.33
C ILE A 183 4.47 -7.92 -15.33
N TYR A 184 5.10 -7.25 -14.37
CA TYR A 184 6.57 -7.12 -14.35
C TYR A 184 7.25 -8.43 -13.96
N ASP A 185 6.60 -9.28 -13.18
CA ASP A 185 7.07 -10.62 -12.92
C ASP A 185 7.04 -11.51 -14.15
N ILE A 186 5.98 -11.44 -14.95
CA ILE A 186 5.85 -12.19 -16.21
C ILE A 186 6.90 -11.72 -17.20
N LEU A 187 7.03 -10.40 -17.39
CA LEU A 187 8.01 -9.81 -18.31
C LEU A 187 9.46 -10.16 -17.91
N SER A 188 9.74 -10.19 -16.60
CA SER A 188 11.08 -10.48 -16.06
C SER A 188 11.32 -11.97 -15.81
N ARG A 189 10.35 -12.84 -16.11
CA ARG A 189 10.38 -14.29 -15.84
C ARG A 189 10.60 -14.64 -14.36
N THR A 190 10.08 -13.77 -13.48
CA THR A 190 10.06 -13.97 -12.04
C THR A 190 8.67 -14.37 -11.54
N TYR A 191 7.69 -14.61 -12.41
CA TYR A 191 6.37 -15.13 -12.02
C TYR A 191 6.40 -16.65 -11.78
N ARG A 192 5.79 -17.11 -10.68
CA ARG A 192 5.57 -18.53 -10.33
C ARG A 192 4.14 -18.75 -9.84
N GLN A 193 3.52 -19.80 -10.37
CA GLN A 193 2.21 -20.29 -9.93
C GLN A 193 2.35 -21.25 -8.76
#